data_AF-A0A838HK04-F1
#
_entry.id   AF-A0A838HK04-F1
#
_cell.length_a   1.000
_cell.length_b   1.000
_cell.length_c   1.000
_cell.angle_alpha   90.00
_cell.angle_beta   90.00
_cell.angle_gamma   90.00
#
_symmetry.space_group_name_H-M   'P 1'
#
loop_
_entity.id
_entity.type
_entity.pdbx_description
1 polymer ?
#
loop_
_entity_poly.entity_id
_entity_poly.type
_entity_poly.pdbx_seq_one_letter_code
_entity_poly.pdbx_strand_id
1 'polypeptide(L)'
;MTFAPPRQGVQEGVQGGHAYDAVLVVSFGGPEGPDDVMPFLENVLRGRNVTPARMREVARHYELFGGISPINEQNRALVAALGSELERHGLDLAVYWGNRNWHPLLADTLRAMVRDGVRRVIAFFTSAYSSYSGCRQYREDLARAQASAGGRAPHIDKLRVFYNHPGFINPSVRSLRAALGRVPAERRGTARVAFTAHSIPLAMAGQSAYARQLEEASRLVAGALGLADWRLVWQSRSGPARQPWLEPDILEHCRALRQAGAEDVVVAPIGFLSDHMEVIYDLDTEARALCEEIGLGWARAAT
;
A
#
# COMPACT_ATOMS: atom_id res chain seq x y z
N MET A 1 4.24 16.72 16.31
CA MET A 1 5.28 17.17 15.36
C MET A 1 4.78 18.42 14.66
N THR A 2 5.44 19.54 14.88
CA THR A 2 5.09 20.86 14.38
C THR A 2 5.51 20.95 12.91
N PHE A 3 4.56 21.18 12.01
CA PHE A 3 4.85 21.50 10.61
C PHE A 3 5.70 22.78 10.55
N ALA A 4 6.70 22.82 9.67
CA ALA A 4 7.62 23.94 9.54
C ALA A 4 6.87 25.25 9.27
N PRO A 5 7.28 26.38 9.87
CA PRO A 5 6.61 27.67 9.67
C PRO A 5 6.83 28.19 8.24
N PRO A 6 5.88 28.97 7.69
CA PRO A 6 6.06 29.57 6.37
C PRO A 6 7.20 30.61 6.41
N ARG A 7 8.12 30.53 5.45
CA ARG A 7 9.17 31.53 5.27
C ARG A 7 8.56 32.78 4.62
N GLN A 8 8.63 33.92 5.31
CA GLN A 8 8.36 35.23 4.73
C GLN A 8 9.58 35.70 3.92
N GLY A 9 9.35 36.14 2.68
CA GLY A 9 10.35 36.77 1.83
C GLY A 9 9.91 36.79 0.37
N VAL A 10 9.03 37.73 0.03
CA VAL A 10 8.69 38.03 -1.37
C VAL A 10 9.90 38.73 -1.99
N GLN A 11 10.63 38.02 -2.85
CA GLN A 11 11.36 38.64 -3.94
C GLN A 11 10.57 38.41 -5.23
N GLU A 12 10.09 39.52 -5.81
CA GLU A 12 9.46 39.57 -7.11
C GLU A 12 10.45 39.10 -8.18
N GLY A 13 10.13 38.00 -8.87
CA GLY A 13 10.92 37.55 -10.02
C GLY A 13 10.75 36.08 -10.36
N VAL A 14 9.64 35.75 -11.03
CA VAL A 14 9.47 34.83 -12.18
C VAL A 14 7.98 34.46 -12.23
N GLN A 15 7.26 34.99 -13.22
CA GLN A 15 5.92 34.49 -13.56
C GLN A 15 6.04 33.07 -14.11
N GLY A 16 5.68 32.10 -13.27
CA GLY A 16 5.59 30.69 -13.61
C GLY A 16 4.88 29.92 -12.51
N GLY A 17 3.75 30.44 -12.00
CA GLY A 17 3.00 29.79 -10.94
C GLY A 17 2.62 28.36 -11.33
N HIS A 18 3.02 27.38 -10.53
CA HIS A 18 2.64 26.00 -10.74
C HIS A 18 1.10 25.88 -10.76
N ALA A 19 0.55 24.96 -11.55
CA ALA A 19 -0.91 24.73 -11.62
C ALA A 19 -1.53 24.24 -10.29
N TYR A 20 -0.68 23.88 -9.33
CA TYR A 20 -1.01 23.38 -8.00
C TYR A 20 -0.18 24.14 -6.97
N ASP A 21 -0.73 24.32 -5.77
CA ASP A 21 -0.02 24.95 -4.64
C ASP A 21 0.65 23.90 -3.74
N ALA A 22 0.18 22.65 -3.79
CA ALA A 22 0.63 21.58 -2.90
C ALA A 22 0.39 20.18 -3.46
N VAL A 23 1.16 19.22 -2.95
CA VAL A 23 0.91 17.78 -3.07
C VAL A 23 0.26 17.27 -1.78
N LEU A 24 -0.81 16.50 -1.89
CA LEU A 24 -1.45 15.82 -0.77
C LEU A 24 -1.21 14.30 -0.85
N VAL A 25 -0.39 13.76 0.04
CA VAL A 25 -0.25 12.32 0.23
C VAL A 25 -1.45 11.81 1.04
N VAL A 26 -2.19 10.87 0.47
CA VAL A 26 -3.36 10.25 1.09
C VAL A 26 -3.06 8.79 1.37
N SER A 27 -3.14 8.40 2.63
CA SER A 27 -2.77 7.04 3.07
C SER A 27 -3.81 6.44 4.03
N PHE A 28 -3.64 5.16 4.37
CA PHE A 28 -4.60 4.44 5.22
C PHE A 28 -4.55 4.92 6.67
N GLY A 29 -3.34 5.12 7.18
CA GLY A 29 -3.06 5.41 8.59
C GLY A 29 -3.09 4.15 9.45
N GLY A 30 -2.29 4.14 10.51
CA GLY A 30 -2.24 3.04 11.46
C GLY A 30 -1.85 3.52 12.86
N PRO A 31 -2.08 2.70 13.89
CA PRO A 31 -1.78 3.04 15.28
C PRO A 31 -0.28 3.30 15.48
N GLU A 32 0.07 4.25 16.35
CA GLU A 32 1.46 4.58 16.70
C GLU A 32 1.84 4.13 18.12
N GLY A 33 0.99 3.33 18.75
CA GLY A 33 1.24 2.72 20.05
C GLY A 33 0.10 1.81 20.49
N PRO A 34 0.27 1.06 21.60
CA PRO A 34 -0.73 0.11 22.09
C PRO A 34 -2.10 0.75 22.35
N ASP A 35 -2.11 1.95 22.92
CA ASP A 35 -3.35 2.67 23.27
C ASP A 35 -4.13 3.14 22.04
N ASP A 36 -3.49 3.22 20.87
CA ASP A 36 -4.12 3.62 19.61
C ASP A 36 -4.87 2.45 18.96
N VAL A 37 -4.50 1.19 19.25
CA VAL A 37 -4.94 0.01 18.49
C VAL A 37 -6.46 -0.14 18.51
N MET A 38 -7.06 -0.12 19.70
CA MET A 38 -8.51 -0.31 19.83
C MET A 38 -9.32 0.85 19.21
N PRO A 39 -9.03 2.13 19.53
CA PRO A 39 -9.69 3.26 18.86
C PRO A 39 -9.53 3.26 17.34
N PHE A 40 -8.35 2.88 16.84
CA PHE A 40 -8.10 2.74 15.41
C PHE A 40 -9.00 1.68 14.77
N LEU A 41 -9.07 0.48 15.36
CA LEU A 41 -9.91 -0.61 14.86
C LEU A 41 -11.40 -0.23 14.90
N GLU A 42 -11.87 0.43 15.96
CA GLU A 42 -13.23 0.95 16.04
C GLU A 42 -13.55 1.92 14.91
N ASN A 43 -12.59 2.79 14.54
CA ASN A 43 -12.74 3.71 13.42
C ASN A 43 -12.78 2.98 12.07
N VAL A 44 -11.85 2.05 11.82
CA VAL A 44 -11.78 1.23 10.59
C VAL A 44 -13.06 0.40 10.39
N LEU A 45 -13.60 -0.12 11.49
CA LEU A 45 -14.75 -1.02 11.51
C LEU A 45 -16.09 -0.28 11.67
N ARG A 46 -16.10 1.04 11.73
CA ARG A 46 -17.34 1.83 11.87
C ARG A 46 -18.33 1.48 10.76
N GLY A 47 -19.54 1.10 11.14
CA GLY A 47 -20.59 0.70 10.21
C GLY A 47 -20.42 -0.70 9.62
N ARG A 48 -19.48 -1.50 10.11
CA ARG A 48 -19.30 -2.92 9.75
C ARG A 48 -19.80 -3.83 10.87
N ASN A 49 -20.42 -4.95 10.49
CA ASN A 49 -20.83 -5.98 11.44
C ASN A 49 -19.64 -6.90 11.79
N VAL A 50 -18.74 -6.42 12.66
CA VAL A 50 -17.63 -7.21 13.21
C VAL A 50 -17.84 -7.39 14.71
N THR A 51 -17.70 -8.63 15.19
CA THR A 51 -17.88 -8.94 16.61
C THR A 51 -16.72 -8.38 17.44
N PRO A 52 -16.94 -7.97 18.70
CA PRO A 52 -15.85 -7.55 19.59
C PRO A 52 -14.76 -8.61 19.77
N ALA A 53 -15.12 -9.90 19.72
CA ALA A 53 -14.17 -11.00 19.79
C ALA A 53 -13.21 -11.02 18.58
N ARG A 54 -13.75 -10.85 17.36
CA ARG A 54 -12.92 -10.77 16.14
C ARG A 54 -12.05 -9.52 16.14
N MET A 55 -12.56 -8.40 16.65
CA MET A 55 -11.77 -7.18 16.79
C MET A 55 -10.57 -7.37 17.73
N ARG A 56 -10.78 -8.02 18.89
CA ARG A 56 -9.68 -8.37 19.82
C ARG A 56 -8.70 -9.38 19.25
N GLU A 57 -9.15 -10.28 18.38
CA GLU A 57 -8.25 -11.18 17.66
C GLU A 57 -7.31 -10.40 16.74
N VAL A 58 -7.84 -9.46 15.96
CA VAL A 58 -7.02 -8.59 15.10
C VAL A 58 -6.10 -7.68 15.93
N ALA A 59 -6.57 -7.16 17.08
CA ALA A 59 -5.75 -6.36 17.97
C ALA A 59 -4.50 -7.10 18.46
N ARG A 60 -4.61 -8.41 18.74
CA ARG A 60 -3.46 -9.25 19.15
C ARG A 60 -2.35 -9.30 18.09
N HIS A 61 -2.66 -9.12 16.81
CA HIS A 61 -1.62 -9.05 15.78
C HIS A 61 -0.77 -7.78 15.93
N TYR A 62 -1.38 -6.65 16.33
CA TYR A 62 -0.64 -5.42 16.62
C TYR A 62 0.22 -5.53 17.88
N GLU A 63 -0.21 -6.30 18.89
CA GLU A 63 0.56 -6.52 20.13
C GLU A 63 1.92 -7.16 19.86
N LEU A 64 2.02 -8.07 18.88
CA LEU A 64 3.28 -8.68 18.44
C LEU A 64 4.31 -7.64 17.93
N PHE A 65 3.85 -6.43 17.62
CA PHE A 65 4.63 -5.31 17.07
C PHE A 65 4.57 -4.08 17.99
N GLY A 66 4.31 -4.29 19.28
CA GLY A 66 4.25 -3.21 20.28
C GLY A 66 3.10 -2.21 20.04
N GLY A 67 2.05 -2.61 19.32
CA GLY A 67 0.92 -1.76 18.97
C GLY A 67 1.18 -0.79 17.81
N ILE A 68 2.35 -0.85 17.17
CA ILE A 68 2.77 0.14 16.19
C ILE A 68 2.62 -0.41 14.77
N SER A 69 1.90 0.30 13.92
CA SER A 69 1.90 0.07 12.47
C SER A 69 3.04 0.85 11.81
N PRO A 70 3.84 0.23 10.92
CA PRO A 70 4.95 0.92 10.27
C PRO A 70 4.49 1.97 9.25
N ILE A 71 3.22 1.95 8.83
CA ILE A 71 2.71 2.76 7.72
C ILE A 71 2.88 4.26 7.93
N ASN A 72 2.72 4.75 9.17
CA ASN A 72 2.84 6.17 9.45
C ASN A 72 4.29 6.66 9.37
N GLU A 73 5.24 5.86 9.87
CA GLU A 73 6.67 6.17 9.74
C GLU A 73 7.10 6.12 8.28
N GLN A 74 6.62 5.14 7.52
CA GLN A 74 6.85 5.05 6.08
C GLN A 74 6.28 6.25 5.32
N ASN A 75 5.09 6.73 5.68
CA ASN A 75 4.53 7.94 5.08
C ASN A 75 5.35 9.19 5.43
N ARG A 76 5.86 9.32 6.67
CA ARG A 76 6.77 10.42 7.04
C ARG A 76 8.04 10.41 6.18
N ALA A 77 8.65 9.23 6.02
CA ALA A 77 9.80 9.06 5.15
C ALA A 77 9.49 9.39 3.68
N LEU A 78 8.34 8.95 3.18
CA LEU A 78 7.87 9.27 1.82
C LEU A 78 7.67 10.78 1.62
N VAL A 79 7.04 11.46 2.58
CA VAL A 79 6.81 12.91 2.53
C VAL A 79 8.13 13.67 2.52
N ALA A 80 9.09 13.30 3.36
CA ALA A 80 10.41 13.92 3.40
C ALA A 80 11.20 13.70 2.09
N ALA A 81 11.18 12.47 1.56
CA ALA A 81 11.82 12.15 0.29
C ALA A 81 11.17 12.89 -0.89
N LEU A 82 9.84 12.98 -0.90
CA LEU A 82 9.11 13.72 -1.92
C LEU A 82 9.43 15.21 -1.86
N GLY A 83 9.51 15.82 -0.68
CA GLY A 83 9.93 17.22 -0.53
C GLY A 83 11.31 17.46 -1.13
N SER A 84 12.28 16.58 -0.82
CA SER A 84 13.64 16.68 -1.38
C SER A 84 13.65 16.54 -2.91
N GLU A 85 12.83 15.64 -3.47
CA GLU A 85 12.74 15.46 -4.92
C GLU A 85 12.05 16.65 -5.61
N LEU A 86 11.02 17.24 -5.01
CA LEU A 86 10.37 18.44 -5.52
C LEU A 86 11.35 19.62 -5.58
N GLU A 87 12.10 19.84 -4.50
CA GLU A 87 13.16 20.86 -4.44
C GLU A 87 14.24 20.61 -5.51
N ARG A 88 14.71 19.36 -5.65
CA ARG A 88 15.70 18.98 -6.66
C ARG A 88 15.23 19.25 -8.09
N HIS A 89 13.92 19.21 -8.31
CA HIS A 89 13.28 19.50 -9.59
C HIS A 89 12.82 20.96 -9.75
N GLY A 90 13.12 21.84 -8.79
CA GLY A 90 12.73 23.24 -8.81
C GLY A 90 11.21 23.47 -8.72
N LEU A 91 10.50 22.54 -8.07
CA LEU A 91 9.06 22.62 -7.82
C LEU A 91 8.82 23.13 -6.40
N ASP A 92 8.34 24.37 -6.28
CA ASP A 92 7.97 24.96 -5.00
C ASP A 92 6.55 24.53 -4.61
N LEU A 93 6.42 23.27 -4.18
CA LEU A 93 5.15 22.66 -3.77
C LEU A 93 5.26 22.12 -2.35
N ALA A 94 4.42 22.63 -1.46
CA ALA A 94 4.30 22.08 -0.11
C ALA A 94 3.76 20.65 -0.16
N VAL A 95 4.27 19.76 0.70
CA VAL A 95 3.79 18.38 0.83
C VAL A 95 2.98 18.23 2.11
N TYR A 96 1.70 17.91 1.97
CA TYR A 96 0.81 17.57 3.06
C TYR A 96 0.58 16.06 3.09
N TRP A 97 0.25 15.53 4.26
CA TRP A 97 -0.13 14.13 4.42
C TRP A 97 -1.35 14.01 5.32
N GLY A 98 -2.34 13.25 4.85
CA GLY A 98 -3.54 12.94 5.61
C GLY A 98 -3.96 11.49 5.44
N ASN A 99 -4.35 10.89 6.55
CA ASN A 99 -4.75 9.51 6.66
C ASN A 99 -6.28 9.37 6.74
N ARG A 100 -6.77 8.21 6.31
CA ARG A 100 -8.19 7.88 6.34
C ARG A 100 -8.65 7.42 7.72
N ASN A 101 -7.83 6.61 8.40
CA ASN A 101 -8.27 5.86 9.57
C ASN A 101 -7.56 6.24 10.87
N TRP A 102 -6.42 6.93 10.82
CA TRP A 102 -5.68 7.36 12.00
C TRP A 102 -5.02 8.72 11.80
N HIS A 103 -4.44 9.32 12.84
CA HIS A 103 -3.82 10.64 12.71
C HIS A 103 -2.54 10.62 11.83
N PRO A 104 -2.18 11.75 11.18
CA PRO A 104 -3.00 12.96 11.01
C PRO A 104 -4.20 12.67 10.10
N LEU A 105 -5.42 12.97 10.54
CA LEU A 105 -6.61 12.64 9.75
C LEU A 105 -6.73 13.59 8.55
N LEU A 106 -7.30 13.10 7.45
CA LEU A 106 -7.56 13.89 6.25
C LEU A 106 -8.32 15.20 6.57
N ALA A 107 -9.32 15.15 7.45
CA ALA A 107 -10.08 16.34 7.84
C ALA A 107 -9.20 17.39 8.56
N ASP A 108 -8.28 16.96 9.41
CA ASP A 108 -7.35 17.86 10.11
C ASP A 108 -6.36 18.49 9.12
N THR A 109 -5.87 17.67 8.19
CA THR A 109 -4.93 18.07 7.14
C THR A 109 -5.57 19.11 6.21
N LEU A 110 -6.79 18.88 5.73
CA LEU A 110 -7.48 19.85 4.88
C LEU A 110 -7.81 21.15 5.62
N ARG A 111 -8.13 21.10 6.91
CA ARG A 111 -8.28 22.33 7.72
C ARG A 111 -6.96 23.09 7.86
N ALA A 112 -5.83 22.40 7.97
CA ALA A 112 -4.52 23.05 7.93
C ALA A 112 -4.27 23.71 6.58
N MET A 113 -4.49 23.01 5.47
CA MET A 113 -4.35 23.56 4.11
C MET A 113 -5.21 24.82 3.89
N VAL A 114 -6.44 24.85 4.43
CA VAL A 114 -7.29 26.06 4.40
C VAL A 114 -6.69 27.23 5.16
N ARG A 115 -6.09 26.99 6.34
CA ARG A 115 -5.41 28.03 7.13
C ARG A 115 -4.17 28.56 6.40
N ASP A 116 -3.46 27.68 5.70
CA ASP A 116 -2.25 28.01 4.95
C ASP A 116 -2.55 28.67 3.59
N GLY A 117 -3.83 28.82 3.23
CA GLY A 117 -4.27 29.50 2.01
C GLY A 117 -4.21 28.65 0.74
N VAL A 118 -3.99 27.34 0.85
CA VAL A 118 -3.92 26.41 -0.28
C VAL A 118 -5.26 26.32 -1.03
N ARG A 119 -5.24 26.43 -2.36
CA ARG A 119 -6.43 26.50 -3.23
C ARG A 119 -6.53 25.34 -4.21
N ARG A 120 -5.42 24.83 -4.74
CA ARG A 120 -5.36 23.73 -5.71
C ARG A 120 -4.31 22.71 -5.27
N VAL A 121 -4.68 21.44 -5.22
CA VAL A 121 -3.79 20.38 -4.74
C VAL A 121 -3.86 19.19 -5.67
N ILE A 122 -2.73 18.50 -5.80
CA ILE A 122 -2.65 17.23 -6.50
C ILE A 122 -2.49 16.11 -5.47
N ALA A 123 -3.45 15.18 -5.44
CA ALA A 123 -3.49 14.11 -4.46
C ALA A 123 -2.81 12.84 -4.97
N PHE A 124 -1.83 12.36 -4.21
CA PHE A 124 -1.16 11.08 -4.40
C PHE A 124 -1.71 10.07 -3.40
N PHE A 125 -2.34 8.99 -3.86
CA PHE A 125 -2.82 7.92 -2.98
C PHE A 125 -1.72 6.89 -2.84
N THR A 126 -1.45 6.40 -1.64
CA THR A 126 -0.49 5.30 -1.39
C THR A 126 -1.04 3.93 -1.77
N SER A 127 -1.99 3.88 -2.70
CA SER A 127 -2.54 2.65 -3.29
C SER A 127 -2.35 2.69 -4.80
N ALA A 128 -1.57 1.74 -5.32
CA ALA A 128 -1.23 1.67 -6.74
C ALA A 128 -2.40 1.21 -7.64
N TYR A 129 -3.41 0.57 -7.05
CA TYR A 129 -4.42 -0.21 -7.75
C TYR A 129 -5.86 0.31 -7.56
N SER A 130 -6.70 0.10 -8.57
CA SER A 130 -8.11 0.48 -8.58
C SER A 130 -8.97 -0.63 -7.99
N SER A 131 -9.42 -0.44 -6.75
CA SER A 131 -10.47 -1.23 -6.09
C SER A 131 -11.43 -0.31 -5.31
N TYR A 132 -12.49 -0.86 -4.71
CA TYR A 132 -13.31 -0.07 -3.79
C TYR A 132 -12.46 0.48 -2.63
N SER A 133 -11.82 -0.41 -1.87
CA SER A 133 -11.05 -0.05 -0.67
C SER A 133 -9.78 0.77 -0.96
N GLY A 134 -9.13 0.54 -2.11
CA GLY A 134 -7.87 1.21 -2.48
C GLY A 134 -8.03 2.51 -3.29
N CYS A 135 -9.21 2.75 -3.88
CA CYS A 135 -9.40 3.90 -4.77
C CYS A 135 -10.71 4.64 -4.54
N ARG A 136 -11.86 3.97 -4.59
CA ARG A 136 -13.16 4.63 -4.45
C ARG A 136 -13.36 5.18 -3.03
N GLN A 137 -13.06 4.38 -2.02
CA GLN A 137 -13.25 4.76 -0.63
C GLN A 137 -12.34 5.93 -0.23
N TYR A 138 -11.10 5.98 -0.73
CA TYR A 138 -10.20 7.13 -0.56
C TYR A 138 -10.82 8.43 -1.12
N ARG A 139 -11.49 8.36 -2.27
CA ARG A 139 -12.18 9.52 -2.86
C ARG A 139 -13.40 9.93 -2.02
N GLU A 140 -14.14 8.96 -1.49
CA GLU A 140 -15.28 9.22 -0.59
C GLU A 140 -14.82 9.87 0.72
N ASP A 141 -13.68 9.43 1.28
CA ASP A 141 -13.05 10.03 2.46
C ASP A 141 -12.58 11.46 2.21
N LEU A 142 -11.95 11.72 1.06
CA LEU A 142 -11.58 13.08 0.64
C LEU A 142 -12.80 13.98 0.49
N ALA A 143 -13.86 13.51 -0.16
CA ALA A 143 -15.09 14.29 -0.34
C ALA A 143 -15.72 14.67 1.02
N ARG A 144 -15.76 13.73 1.98
CA ARG A 144 -16.21 14.00 3.36
C ARG A 144 -15.31 15.01 4.06
N ALA A 145 -13.99 14.86 3.94
CA ALA A 145 -13.02 15.77 4.55
C ALA A 145 -13.08 17.18 3.95
N GLN A 146 -13.30 17.33 2.64
CA GLN A 146 -13.52 18.62 1.99
C GLN A 146 -14.81 19.28 2.51
N ALA A 147 -15.89 18.51 2.64
CA ALA A 147 -17.14 19.02 3.19
C ALA A 147 -16.96 19.53 4.64
N SER A 148 -16.20 18.82 5.47
CA SER A 148 -15.95 19.24 6.86
C SER A 148 -14.98 20.43 6.98
N ALA A 149 -14.09 20.64 6.00
CA ALA A 149 -13.21 21.81 5.93
C ALA A 149 -13.93 23.10 5.44
N GLY A 150 -15.18 22.98 4.97
CA GLY A 150 -16.03 24.10 4.56
C GLY A 150 -15.73 24.65 3.16
N GLY A 151 -16.46 25.70 2.74
CA GLY A 151 -16.42 26.23 1.36
C GLY A 151 -15.08 26.81 0.90
N ARG A 152 -14.09 26.91 1.79
CA ARG A 152 -12.72 27.31 1.46
C ARG A 152 -11.77 26.14 1.22
N ALA A 153 -12.22 24.89 1.38
CA ALA A 153 -11.43 23.70 1.10
C ALA A 153 -10.81 23.76 -0.31
N PRO A 154 -9.57 23.27 -0.49
CA PRO A 154 -8.93 23.33 -1.80
C PRO A 154 -9.65 22.46 -2.83
N HIS A 155 -9.49 22.83 -4.09
CA HIS A 155 -9.77 21.96 -5.23
C HIS A 155 -8.73 20.83 -5.26
N ILE A 156 -9.19 19.58 -5.36
CA ILE A 156 -8.33 18.40 -5.29
C ILE A 156 -8.45 17.64 -6.59
N ASP A 157 -7.35 17.62 -7.36
CA ASP A 157 -7.17 16.68 -8.47
C ASP A 157 -6.50 15.42 -7.96
N LYS A 158 -6.90 14.26 -8.49
CA LYS A 158 -6.28 12.97 -8.13
C LYS A 158 -5.26 12.57 -9.20
N LEU A 159 -4.05 12.21 -8.79
CA LEU A 159 -3.11 11.51 -9.68
C LEU A 159 -3.71 10.19 -10.17
N ARG A 160 -3.34 9.82 -11.39
CA ARG A 160 -3.72 8.52 -11.95
C ARG A 160 -3.21 7.39 -11.06
N VAL A 161 -3.89 6.24 -11.09
CA VAL A 161 -3.32 5.00 -10.57
C VAL A 161 -2.02 4.67 -11.31
N PHE A 162 -1.00 4.23 -10.57
CA PHE A 162 0.39 4.16 -11.02
C PHE A 162 0.97 2.75 -11.05
N TYR A 163 0.13 1.70 -10.94
CA TYR A 163 0.54 0.29 -10.97
C TYR A 163 1.47 -0.10 -12.13
N ASN A 164 1.41 0.60 -13.27
CA ASN A 164 2.24 0.36 -14.46
C ASN A 164 3.31 1.44 -14.69
N HIS A 165 3.50 2.36 -13.75
CA HIS A 165 4.50 3.41 -13.91
C HIS A 165 5.91 2.82 -13.75
N PRO A 166 6.89 3.16 -14.60
CA PRO A 166 8.26 2.63 -14.48
C PRO A 166 8.89 2.89 -13.11
N GLY A 167 8.57 4.01 -12.47
CA GLY A 167 9.01 4.33 -11.10
C GLY A 167 8.46 3.38 -10.02
N PHE A 168 7.36 2.67 -10.29
CA PHE A 168 6.83 1.61 -9.41
C PHE A 168 7.35 0.22 -9.82
N ILE A 169 7.39 -0.07 -11.13
CA ILE A 169 7.83 -1.37 -11.65
C ILE A 169 9.33 -1.63 -11.40
N ASN A 170 10.19 -0.63 -11.63
CA ASN A 170 11.64 -0.83 -11.55
C ASN A 170 12.14 -1.20 -10.14
N PRO A 171 11.65 -0.60 -9.05
CA PRO A 171 11.90 -1.10 -7.70
C PRO A 171 11.51 -2.56 -7.52
N SER A 172 10.29 -2.97 -7.93
CA SER A 172 9.83 -4.37 -7.81
C SER A 172 10.72 -5.34 -8.61
N VAL A 173 11.18 -4.94 -9.80
CA VAL A 173 12.16 -5.71 -10.59
C VAL A 173 13.46 -5.93 -9.83
N ARG A 174 14.00 -4.89 -9.18
CA ARG A 174 15.23 -5.01 -8.37
C ARG A 174 15.01 -5.92 -7.18
N SER A 175 13.89 -5.76 -6.46
CA SER A 175 13.55 -6.59 -5.29
C SER A 175 13.39 -8.06 -5.66
N LEU A 176 12.69 -8.38 -6.75
CA LEU A 176 12.52 -9.76 -7.22
C LEU A 176 13.86 -10.35 -7.70
N ARG A 177 14.66 -9.59 -8.44
CA ARG A 177 16.02 -10.03 -8.84
C ARG A 177 16.88 -10.37 -7.63
N ALA A 178 16.86 -9.53 -6.60
CA ALA A 178 17.60 -9.77 -5.37
C ALA A 178 17.12 -11.03 -4.65
N ALA A 179 15.81 -11.29 -4.59
CA ALA A 179 15.25 -12.51 -3.99
C ALA A 179 15.61 -13.78 -4.78
N LEU A 180 15.53 -13.74 -6.11
CA LEU A 180 15.99 -14.83 -6.98
C LEU A 180 17.47 -15.15 -6.76
N GLY A 181 18.29 -14.13 -6.48
CA GLY A 181 19.71 -14.28 -6.13
C GLY A 181 19.96 -15.11 -4.86
N ARG A 182 18.97 -15.20 -3.95
CA ARG A 182 19.08 -15.99 -2.70
C ARG A 182 18.79 -17.48 -2.92
N VAL A 183 18.18 -17.86 -4.05
CA VAL A 183 18.02 -19.26 -4.45
C VAL A 183 19.39 -19.81 -4.91
N PRO A 184 19.79 -21.04 -4.53
CA PRO A 184 21.02 -21.67 -5.02
C PRO A 184 21.12 -21.64 -6.55
N ALA A 185 22.32 -21.42 -7.10
CA ALA A 185 22.50 -21.15 -8.52
C ALA A 185 21.98 -22.29 -9.42
N GLU A 186 22.23 -23.53 -8.99
CA GLU A 186 21.81 -24.78 -9.60
C GLU A 186 20.28 -24.97 -9.64
N ARG A 187 19.52 -24.36 -8.73
CA ARG A 187 18.05 -24.45 -8.66
C ARG A 187 17.34 -23.18 -9.13
N ARG A 188 18.07 -22.07 -9.29
CA ARG A 188 17.49 -20.77 -9.65
C ARG A 188 16.73 -20.79 -10.96
N GLY A 189 17.16 -21.60 -11.94
CA GLY A 189 16.51 -21.73 -13.24
C GLY A 189 15.15 -22.45 -13.20
N THR A 190 14.89 -23.24 -12.15
CA THR A 190 13.63 -23.99 -11.96
C THR A 190 12.75 -23.42 -10.84
N ALA A 191 13.24 -22.40 -10.13
CA ALA A 191 12.50 -21.71 -9.07
C ALA A 191 11.22 -21.08 -9.62
N ARG A 192 10.12 -21.27 -8.90
CA ARG A 192 8.80 -20.75 -9.27
C ARG A 192 8.58 -19.36 -8.70
N VAL A 193 7.97 -18.46 -9.46
CA VAL A 193 7.70 -17.09 -9.01
C VAL A 193 6.21 -16.91 -8.72
N ALA A 194 5.90 -16.50 -7.50
CA ALA A 194 4.54 -16.17 -7.09
C ALA A 194 4.45 -14.67 -6.76
N PHE A 195 3.74 -13.91 -7.57
CA PHE A 195 3.36 -12.55 -7.23
C PHE A 195 2.15 -12.60 -6.29
N THR A 196 2.16 -11.87 -5.18
CA THR A 196 1.08 -11.89 -4.19
C THR A 196 0.48 -10.51 -3.92
N ALA A 197 -0.82 -10.49 -3.66
CA ALA A 197 -1.59 -9.32 -3.29
C ALA A 197 -2.74 -9.69 -2.34
N HIS A 198 -3.27 -8.71 -1.61
CA HIS A 198 -4.43 -8.92 -0.75
C HIS A 198 -5.64 -9.39 -1.57
N SER A 199 -6.26 -10.51 -1.18
CA SER A 199 -7.47 -11.03 -1.82
C SER A 199 -8.65 -10.09 -1.57
N ILE A 200 -9.58 -9.98 -2.51
CA ILE A 200 -10.84 -9.26 -2.30
C ILE A 200 -12.03 -10.11 -2.74
N PRO A 201 -13.25 -9.87 -2.20
CA PRO A 201 -14.43 -10.59 -2.66
C PRO A 201 -14.62 -10.48 -4.18
N LEU A 202 -15.03 -11.57 -4.84
CA LEU A 202 -15.20 -11.58 -6.30
C LEU A 202 -16.17 -10.51 -6.79
N ALA A 203 -17.23 -10.21 -6.04
CA ALA A 203 -18.17 -9.14 -6.35
C ALA A 203 -17.50 -7.75 -6.40
N MET A 204 -16.50 -7.50 -5.53
CA MET A 204 -15.71 -6.27 -5.55
C MET A 204 -14.70 -6.28 -6.69
N ALA A 205 -14.04 -7.42 -6.93
CA ALA A 205 -13.10 -7.59 -8.03
C ALA A 205 -13.77 -7.34 -9.39
N GLY A 206 -14.95 -7.92 -9.62
CA GLY A 206 -15.72 -7.78 -10.85
C GLY A 206 -16.22 -6.36 -11.14
N GLN A 207 -16.23 -5.48 -10.14
CA GLN A 207 -16.60 -4.06 -10.29
C GLN A 207 -15.38 -3.14 -10.41
N SER A 208 -14.17 -3.69 -10.53
CA SER A 208 -12.93 -2.91 -10.53
C SER A 208 -11.90 -3.47 -11.51
N ALA A 209 -10.78 -2.75 -11.67
CA ALA A 209 -9.66 -3.20 -12.49
C ALA A 209 -8.58 -3.92 -11.67
N TYR A 210 -8.80 -4.14 -10.37
CA TYR A 210 -7.81 -4.59 -9.40
C TYR A 210 -6.98 -5.79 -9.88
N ALA A 211 -7.64 -6.91 -10.18
CA ALA A 211 -6.95 -8.12 -10.62
C ALA A 211 -6.21 -7.94 -11.94
N ARG A 212 -6.81 -7.26 -12.92
CA ARG A 212 -6.17 -6.99 -14.22
C ARG A 212 -4.94 -6.09 -14.09
N GLN A 213 -4.98 -5.11 -13.20
CA GLN A 213 -3.85 -4.21 -12.96
C GLN A 213 -2.70 -4.91 -12.23
N LEU A 214 -3.01 -5.78 -11.27
CA LEU A 214 -2.01 -6.63 -10.62
C LEU A 214 -1.38 -7.62 -11.59
N GLU A 215 -2.18 -8.26 -12.43
CA GLU A 215 -1.68 -9.15 -13.47
C GLU A 215 -0.74 -8.43 -14.43
N GLU A 216 -1.11 -7.22 -14.85
CA GLU A 216 -0.26 -6.40 -15.73
C GLU A 216 1.03 -5.94 -15.03
N ALA A 217 0.98 -5.54 -13.75
CA ALA A 217 2.17 -5.18 -13.00
C ALA A 217 3.12 -6.39 -12.85
N SER A 218 2.57 -7.56 -12.50
CA SER A 218 3.30 -8.84 -12.45
C SER A 218 3.95 -9.17 -13.80
N ARG A 219 3.19 -9.05 -14.91
CA ARG A 219 3.69 -9.29 -16.26
C ARG A 219 4.83 -8.35 -16.63
N LEU A 220 4.73 -7.06 -16.29
CA LEU A 220 5.78 -6.07 -16.55
C LEU A 220 7.06 -6.40 -15.77
N VAL A 221 6.94 -6.76 -14.48
CA VAL A 221 8.07 -7.15 -13.64
C VAL A 221 8.71 -8.45 -14.14
N ALA A 222 7.90 -9.47 -14.42
CA ALA A 222 8.36 -10.76 -14.93
C ALA A 222 9.05 -10.61 -16.30
N GLY A 223 8.45 -9.84 -17.20
CA GLY A 223 9.00 -9.56 -18.53
C GLY A 223 10.37 -8.87 -18.48
N ALA A 224 10.55 -7.92 -17.56
CA ALA A 224 11.84 -7.24 -17.35
C ALA A 224 12.95 -8.17 -16.82
N LEU A 225 12.59 -9.36 -16.33
CA LEU A 225 13.51 -10.39 -15.84
C LEU A 225 13.56 -11.64 -16.74
N GLY A 226 12.81 -11.66 -17.85
CA GLY A 226 12.72 -12.83 -18.74
C GLY A 226 12.04 -14.05 -18.10
N LEU A 227 11.21 -13.84 -17.08
CA LEU A 227 10.52 -14.93 -16.37
C LEU A 227 9.25 -15.32 -17.14
N ALA A 228 9.23 -16.54 -17.68
CA ALA A 228 8.08 -17.07 -18.40
C ALA A 228 7.06 -17.77 -17.48
N ASP A 229 7.51 -18.32 -16.36
CA ASP A 229 6.71 -19.14 -15.44
C ASP A 229 6.51 -18.40 -14.11
N TRP A 230 5.35 -17.78 -13.98
CA TRP A 230 4.95 -17.07 -12.77
C TRP A 230 3.44 -17.15 -12.59
N ARG A 231 2.97 -16.88 -11.38
CA ARG A 231 1.54 -16.81 -11.07
C ARG A 231 1.22 -15.64 -10.15
N LEU A 232 0.11 -14.94 -10.41
CA LEU A 232 -0.51 -14.06 -9.43
C LEU A 232 -1.37 -14.90 -8.47
N VAL A 233 -1.12 -14.75 -7.17
CA VAL A 233 -1.81 -15.43 -6.07
C VAL A 233 -2.26 -14.41 -5.03
N TRP A 234 -3.06 -14.87 -4.07
CA TRP A 234 -3.72 -13.98 -3.13
C TRP A 234 -3.47 -14.38 -1.67
N GLN A 235 -3.55 -13.41 -0.77
CA GLN A 235 -3.39 -13.60 0.68
C GLN A 235 -4.44 -12.80 1.47
N SER A 236 -4.40 -12.87 2.80
CA SER A 236 -5.20 -12.03 3.70
C SER A 236 -6.73 -12.17 3.52
N ARG A 237 -7.24 -13.36 3.15
CA ARG A 237 -8.68 -13.61 3.10
C ARG A 237 -9.28 -13.54 4.50
N SER A 238 -10.12 -12.54 4.76
CA SER A 238 -10.67 -12.26 6.10
C SER A 238 -12.21 -12.37 6.21
N GLY A 239 -12.90 -12.71 5.12
CA GLY A 239 -14.36 -12.84 5.08
C GLY A 239 -14.91 -14.24 5.42
N PRO A 240 -16.24 -14.39 5.55
CA PRO A 240 -16.87 -15.68 5.80
C PRO A 240 -16.52 -16.73 4.74
N ALA A 241 -16.41 -18.00 5.13
CA ALA A 241 -16.05 -19.11 4.23
C ALA A 241 -16.96 -19.22 2.98
N ARG A 242 -18.25 -18.88 3.12
CA ARG A 242 -19.24 -18.91 2.03
C ARG A 242 -19.13 -17.74 1.04
N GLN A 243 -18.41 -16.68 1.37
CA GLN A 243 -18.18 -15.57 0.45
C GLN A 243 -17.04 -15.99 -0.49
N PRO A 244 -17.19 -15.87 -1.83
CA PRO A 244 -16.12 -16.17 -2.77
C PRO A 244 -15.15 -14.99 -2.88
N TRP A 245 -13.86 -15.31 -2.90
CA TRP A 245 -12.74 -14.36 -2.95
C TRP A 245 -11.85 -14.68 -4.15
N LEU A 246 -10.90 -13.80 -4.44
CA LEU A 246 -9.89 -14.06 -5.46
C LEU A 246 -8.96 -15.20 -5.00
N GLU A 247 -8.67 -16.09 -5.95
CA GLU A 247 -7.92 -17.34 -5.78
C GLU A 247 -6.88 -17.49 -6.92
N PRO A 248 -5.85 -18.33 -6.75
CA PRO A 248 -5.59 -19.20 -5.59
C PRO A 248 -4.97 -18.47 -4.40
N ASP A 249 -5.17 -19.03 -3.19
CA ASP A 249 -4.48 -18.60 -1.98
C ASP A 249 -2.98 -18.96 -2.05
N ILE A 250 -2.11 -18.14 -1.44
CA ILE A 250 -0.66 -18.35 -1.42
C ILE A 250 -0.27 -19.70 -0.79
N LEU A 251 -0.93 -20.12 0.29
CA LEU A 251 -0.61 -21.38 0.97
C LEU A 251 -1.03 -22.58 0.12
N GLU A 252 -2.22 -22.50 -0.50
CA GLU A 252 -2.68 -23.52 -1.44
C GLU A 252 -1.78 -23.61 -2.67
N HIS A 253 -1.32 -22.46 -3.19
CA HIS A 253 -0.39 -22.43 -4.29
C HIS A 253 0.95 -23.07 -3.94
N CYS A 254 1.54 -22.77 -2.78
CA CYS A 254 2.77 -23.40 -2.32
C CYS A 254 2.65 -24.94 -2.20
N ARG A 255 1.52 -25.44 -1.66
CA ARG A 255 1.25 -26.89 -1.62
C ARG A 255 1.18 -27.49 -3.02
N ALA A 256 0.46 -26.84 -3.94
CA ALA A 256 0.34 -27.29 -5.33
C ALA A 256 1.69 -27.30 -6.06
N LEU A 257 2.53 -26.28 -5.87
CA LEU A 257 3.89 -26.23 -6.42
C LEU A 257 4.73 -27.40 -5.91
N ARG A 258 4.69 -27.67 -4.61
CA ARG A 258 5.44 -28.77 -4.00
C ARG A 258 4.96 -30.14 -4.52
N GLN A 259 3.65 -30.32 -4.66
CA GLN A 259 3.06 -31.53 -5.24
C GLN A 259 3.46 -31.73 -6.71
N ALA A 260 3.62 -30.63 -7.46
CA ALA A 260 4.12 -30.63 -8.84
C ALA A 260 5.66 -30.79 -8.94
N GLY A 261 6.36 -30.97 -7.81
CA GLY A 261 7.80 -31.22 -7.78
C GLY A 261 8.69 -29.96 -7.81
N ALA A 262 8.15 -28.77 -7.55
CA ALA A 262 8.97 -27.57 -7.40
C ALA A 262 9.87 -27.67 -6.15
N GLU A 263 11.12 -27.25 -6.28
CA GLU A 263 12.10 -27.22 -5.19
C GLU A 263 12.14 -25.88 -4.45
N ASP A 264 11.89 -24.76 -5.15
CA ASP A 264 11.94 -23.41 -4.60
C ASP A 264 10.78 -22.55 -5.12
N VAL A 265 10.27 -21.68 -4.26
CA VAL A 265 9.36 -20.58 -4.60
C VAL A 265 9.95 -19.24 -4.17
N VAL A 266 9.88 -18.26 -5.08
CA VAL A 266 10.21 -16.86 -4.82
C VAL A 266 8.95 -16.03 -4.84
N VAL A 267 8.60 -15.44 -3.70
CA VAL A 267 7.37 -14.67 -3.52
C VAL A 267 7.64 -13.16 -3.65
N ALA A 268 6.84 -12.49 -4.48
CA ALA A 268 6.94 -11.05 -4.74
C ALA A 268 5.64 -10.32 -4.35
N PRO A 269 5.63 -9.48 -3.30
CA PRO A 269 4.44 -8.82 -2.77
C PRO A 269 4.00 -7.61 -3.63
N ILE A 270 3.66 -7.85 -4.90
CA ILE A 270 3.35 -6.82 -5.90
C ILE A 270 2.14 -5.95 -5.51
N GLY A 271 1.24 -6.47 -4.67
CA GLY A 271 0.05 -5.75 -4.22
C GLY A 271 0.31 -4.57 -3.27
N PHE A 272 1.55 -4.39 -2.81
CA PHE A 272 1.87 -3.51 -1.69
C PHE A 272 3.06 -2.60 -2.00
N LEU A 273 3.03 -1.38 -1.46
CA LEU A 273 4.12 -0.41 -1.59
C LEU A 273 5.21 -0.56 -0.53
N SER A 274 4.86 -1.18 0.59
CA SER A 274 5.72 -1.32 1.75
C SER A 274 5.21 -2.45 2.66
N ASP A 275 6.12 -2.99 3.46
CA ASP A 275 5.78 -3.99 4.45
C ASP A 275 4.86 -3.35 5.50
N HIS A 276 3.81 -4.08 5.83
CA HIS A 276 2.89 -3.78 6.92
C HIS A 276 2.47 -5.12 7.54
N MET A 277 1.67 -5.03 8.60
CA MET A 277 1.38 -6.15 9.47
C MET A 277 0.92 -7.40 8.70
N GLU A 278 -0.12 -7.28 7.88
CA GLU A 278 -0.69 -8.43 7.16
C GLU A 278 0.32 -9.11 6.22
N VAL A 279 1.15 -8.33 5.52
CA VAL A 279 2.20 -8.91 4.66
C VAL A 279 3.25 -9.68 5.44
N ILE A 280 3.74 -9.12 6.54
CA ILE A 280 4.77 -9.77 7.36
C ILE A 280 4.21 -11.06 7.97
N TYR A 281 2.99 -11.01 8.53
CA TYR A 281 2.39 -12.19 9.15
C TYR A 281 2.06 -13.28 8.11
N ASP A 282 1.33 -12.94 7.05
CA ASP A 282 0.90 -13.94 6.06
C ASP A 282 2.10 -14.58 5.34
N LEU A 283 3.14 -13.80 5.02
CA LEU A 283 4.26 -14.28 4.21
C LEU A 283 5.44 -14.76 5.04
N ASP A 284 5.92 -13.95 5.98
CA ASP A 284 7.15 -14.24 6.73
C ASP A 284 6.89 -15.15 7.94
N THR A 285 5.64 -15.30 8.38
CA THR A 285 5.22 -16.28 9.40
C THR A 285 4.52 -17.48 8.78
N GLU A 286 3.32 -17.32 8.21
CA GLU A 286 2.49 -18.47 7.82
C GLU A 286 3.01 -19.18 6.55
N ALA A 287 3.19 -18.46 5.45
CA ALA A 287 3.63 -19.06 4.19
C ALA A 287 5.05 -19.63 4.28
N ARG A 288 5.96 -18.91 4.95
CA ARG A 288 7.31 -19.40 5.22
C ARG A 288 7.29 -20.69 6.05
N ALA A 289 6.56 -20.72 7.17
CA ALA A 289 6.50 -21.91 8.03
C ALA A 289 5.93 -23.12 7.28
N LEU A 290 4.88 -22.92 6.45
CA LEU A 290 4.35 -23.97 5.59
C LEU A 290 5.40 -24.48 4.59
N CYS A 291 6.15 -23.58 3.94
CA CYS A 291 7.17 -23.97 2.98
C CYS A 291 8.29 -24.78 3.64
N GLU A 292 8.70 -24.40 4.86
CA GLU A 292 9.64 -25.16 5.67
C GLU A 292 9.08 -26.56 6.02
N GLU A 293 7.80 -26.65 6.43
CA GLU A 293 7.12 -27.92 6.74
C GLU A 293 7.08 -28.90 5.54
N ILE A 294 6.77 -28.40 4.35
CA ILE A 294 6.61 -29.24 3.15
C ILE A 294 7.93 -29.42 2.36
N GLY A 295 9.03 -28.84 2.84
CA GLY A 295 10.33 -28.89 2.18
C GLY A 295 10.37 -28.15 0.84
N LEU A 296 9.66 -27.03 0.72
CA LEU A 296 9.73 -26.11 -0.41
C LEU A 296 10.64 -24.93 -0.04
N GLY A 297 11.72 -24.71 -0.80
CA GLY A 297 12.61 -23.57 -0.59
C GLY A 297 11.86 -22.24 -0.72
N TRP A 298 12.19 -21.26 0.13
CA TRP A 298 11.46 -20.01 0.25
C TRP A 298 12.39 -18.80 0.15
N ALA A 299 12.04 -17.84 -0.72
CA ALA A 299 12.61 -16.51 -0.69
C ALA A 299 11.53 -15.45 -0.95
N ARG A 300 11.56 -14.35 -0.20
CA ARG A 300 10.66 -13.21 -0.40
C ARG A 300 11.40 -11.99 -0.94
N ALA A 301 10.84 -11.35 -1.96
CA ALA A 301 11.26 -10.04 -2.43
C ALA A 301 10.84 -8.94 -1.44
N ALA A 302 11.70 -7.94 -1.26
CA ALA A 302 11.35 -6.75 -0.49
C ALA A 302 10.20 -5.99 -1.18
N THR A 303 9.41 -5.28 -0.38
CA THR A 303 8.43 -4.29 -0.85
C THR A 303 9.10 -2.95 -1.11
#